data_AF-A0A0H4ISC7-F1
#
_entry.id   AF-A0A0H4ISC7-F1
#
_cell.length_a   1.000
_cell.length_b   1.000
_cell.length_c   1.000
_cell.angle_alpha   90.00
_cell.angle_beta   90.00
_cell.angle_gamma   90.00
#
_symmetry.space_group_name_H-M   'P 1'
#
loop_
_entity.id
_entity.type
_entity.pdbx_description
1 polymer ?
#
loop_
_entity_poly.entity_id
_entity_poly.type
_entity_poly.pdbx_seq_one_letter_code
_entity_poly.pdbx_strand_id
1 'polypeptide(L)'
;ITGRLNAFSPNSKKIHIDIDPSSINKNVRVDLGIRGDVGSVLEDMIRLWRALPKKPEKGRLDAWWADIARWRARNSFAYTKSNDVIMPQYALERLYELTKDRDTYITTEVG
;
A
#
# COMPACT_ATOMS: atom_id res chain seq x y z
N ILE A 1 -1.65 9.50 -7.53
CA ILE A 1 -2.17 10.88 -7.35
C ILE A 1 -2.43 11.10 -5.86
N THR A 2 -1.74 12.03 -5.21
CA THR A 2 -1.86 12.32 -3.77
C THR A 2 -3.05 13.21 -3.42
N GLY A 3 -3.84 13.63 -4.41
CA GLY A 3 -4.93 14.60 -4.22
C GLY A 3 -4.38 15.96 -3.79
N ARG A 4 -4.94 16.54 -2.72
CA ARG A 4 -4.48 17.82 -2.15
C ARG A 4 -3.25 17.59 -1.26
N LEU A 5 -2.08 18.10 -1.67
CA LEU A 5 -0.81 17.89 -0.98
C LEU A 5 -0.80 18.36 0.48
N ASN A 6 -1.45 19.49 0.78
CA ASN A 6 -1.56 20.01 2.15
C ASN A 6 -2.41 19.14 3.08
N ALA A 7 -3.30 18.31 2.52
CA ALA A 7 -4.11 17.34 3.26
C ALA A 7 -3.54 15.91 3.18
N PHE A 8 -2.40 15.72 2.51
CA PHE A 8 -1.80 14.41 2.34
C PHE A 8 -1.02 14.00 3.59
N SER A 9 -1.61 13.08 4.37
CA SER A 9 -1.00 12.51 5.57
C SER A 9 -0.51 13.59 6.55
N PRO A 10 -1.41 14.47 7.04
CA PRO A 10 -1.04 15.72 7.73
C PRO A 10 -0.30 15.50 9.05
N ASN A 11 -0.55 14.38 9.74
CA ASN A 11 -0.02 14.10 11.08
C ASN A 11 0.97 12.93 11.11
N SER A 12 1.65 12.65 9.98
CA SER A 12 2.62 11.56 9.89
C SER A 12 4.06 12.05 9.84
N LYS A 13 4.95 11.25 10.44
CA LYS A 13 6.37 11.26 10.12
C LYS A 13 6.58 10.49 8.81
N LYS A 14 7.15 11.16 7.81
CA LYS A 14 7.32 10.69 6.44
C LYS A 14 8.75 10.23 6.23
N ILE A 15 8.90 8.93 5.96
CA ILE A 15 10.17 8.31 5.60
C ILE A 15 10.04 7.85 4.15
N HIS A 16 10.98 8.25 3.29
CA HIS A 16 10.93 7.96 1.86
C HIS A 16 12.24 7.33 1.40
N ILE A 17 12.14 6.14 0.81
CA ILE A 17 13.25 5.38 0.26
C ILE A 17 13.12 5.45 -1.26
N ASP A 18 14.10 6.06 -1.93
CA ASP A 18 14.10 6.17 -3.38
C ASP A 18 15.54 6.07 -3.93
N ILE A 19 15.71 5.39 -5.05
CA ILE A 19 17.02 5.26 -5.70
C ILE A 19 17.40 6.55 -6.43
N ASP A 20 16.41 7.28 -6.94
CA ASP A 20 16.59 8.57 -7.60
C ASP A 20 16.52 9.71 -6.57
N PRO A 21 17.63 10.43 -6.32
CA PRO A 21 17.61 11.58 -5.41
C PRO A 21 16.64 12.68 -5.84
N SER A 22 16.30 12.79 -7.13
CA SER A 22 15.39 13.81 -7.66
C SER A 22 13.94 13.62 -7.21
N SER A 23 13.56 12.40 -6.81
CA SER A 23 12.22 12.06 -6.33
C SER A 23 12.00 12.42 -4.85
N ILE A 24 13.08 12.46 -4.05
CA ILE A 24 13.01 12.80 -2.63
C ILE A 24 12.71 14.29 -2.48
N ASN A 25 11.71 14.64 -1.66
CA ASN A 25 11.20 16.01 -1.49
C ASN A 25 10.63 16.68 -2.74
N LYS A 26 10.41 15.96 -3.84
CA LYS A 26 9.86 16.52 -5.09
C LYS A 26 8.47 17.12 -4.94
N ASN A 27 7.53 16.34 -4.42
CA ASN A 27 6.13 16.74 -4.25
C ASN A 27 5.70 16.84 -2.79
N VAL A 28 6.26 15.97 -1.94
CA VAL A 28 5.94 15.89 -0.51
C VAL A 28 7.24 16.03 0.24
N ARG A 29 7.32 17.00 1.15
CA ARG A 29 8.46 17.15 2.07
C ARG A 29 8.48 15.96 3.03
N VAL A 30 9.63 15.29 3.13
CA VAL A 30 9.83 14.12 3.99
C VAL A 30 10.69 14.49 5.19
N ASP A 31 10.51 13.78 6.30
CA ASP A 31 11.30 13.95 7.51
C ASP A 31 12.62 13.20 7.44
N LEU A 32 12.65 12.08 6.70
CA LEU A 32 13.83 11.27 6.46
C LEU A 32 13.82 10.70 5.04
N GLY A 33 14.78 11.11 4.23
CA GLY A 33 15.03 10.51 2.91
C GLY A 33 16.16 9.50 2.99
N ILE A 34 15.97 8.31 2.43
CA ILE A 34 17.00 7.27 2.31
C ILE A 34 17.23 7.04 0.82
N ARG A 35 18.44 7.31 0.35
CA ARG A 35 18.80 7.08 -1.06
C ARG A 35 19.34 5.66 -1.22
N GLY A 36 18.69 4.85 -2.05
CA GLY A 36 19.17 3.52 -2.35
C GLY A 36 18.12 2.62 -2.99
N ASP A 37 18.56 1.45 -3.44
CA ASP A 37 17.68 0.37 -3.83
C ASP A 37 16.80 -0.07 -2.63
N VAL A 38 15.48 -0.11 -2.83
CA VAL A 38 14.54 -0.37 -1.74
C VAL A 38 14.66 -1.78 -1.19
N GLY A 39 15.04 -2.77 -2.03
CA GLY A 39 15.27 -4.14 -1.59
C GLY A 39 16.41 -4.20 -0.57
N SER A 40 17.56 -3.66 -0.96
CA SER A 40 18.76 -3.59 -0.13
C SER A 40 18.53 -2.83 1.19
N VAL A 41 17.86 -1.66 1.12
CA VAL A 41 17.55 -0.87 2.31
C VAL A 41 16.60 -1.61 3.26
N LEU A 42 15.58 -2.30 2.74
CA LEU A 42 14.65 -3.08 3.56
C LEU A 42 15.34 -4.28 4.23
N GLU A 43 16.27 -4.95 3.53
CA GLU A 43 17.07 -6.03 4.11
C GLU A 43 17.87 -5.54 5.33
N ASP A 44 18.56 -4.41 5.20
CA ASP A 44 19.30 -3.79 6.30
C ASP A 44 18.38 -3.39 7.45
N MET A 45 17.23 -2.77 7.15
CA MET A 45 16.25 -2.39 8.17
C MET A 45 15.71 -3.61 8.93
N ILE A 46 15.40 -4.70 8.25
CA ILE A 46 14.93 -5.95 8.87
C ILE A 46 16.04 -6.58 9.72
N ARG A 47 17.28 -6.60 9.23
CA ARG A 47 18.44 -7.10 9.98
C ARG A 47 18.62 -6.32 11.28
N LEU A 48 18.62 -4.98 11.20
CA LEU A 48 18.73 -4.09 12.38
C LEU A 48 17.54 -4.28 13.32
N TRP A 49 16.32 -4.39 12.80
CA TRP A 49 15.12 -4.63 13.58
C TRP A 49 15.19 -5.94 14.39
N ARG A 50 15.68 -7.02 13.77
CA ARG A 50 15.85 -8.32 14.44
C ARG A 50 16.94 -8.30 15.51
N ALA A 51 17.95 -7.44 15.35
CA ALA A 51 19.05 -7.26 16.28
C ALA A 51 18.71 -6.33 17.47
N LEU A 52 17.50 -5.74 17.51
CA LEU A 52 17.10 -4.87 18.61
C LEU A 52 17.12 -5.62 19.95
N PRO A 53 17.78 -5.07 20.99
CA PRO A 53 17.91 -5.74 22.29
C PRO A 53 16.56 -5.87 23.00
N LYS A 54 15.63 -4.94 22.73
CA LYS A 54 14.26 -4.96 23.23
C LYS A 54 13.30 -4.93 22.04
N LYS A 55 12.46 -5.96 21.93
CA LYS A 55 11.38 -5.96 20.94
C LYS A 55 10.29 -4.96 21.33
N PRO A 56 9.59 -4.37 20.36
CA PRO A 56 8.41 -3.56 20.67
C PRO A 56 7.38 -4.36 21.46
N GLU A 57 6.61 -3.65 22.27
CA GLU A 57 5.54 -4.24 23.06
C GLU A 57 4.52 -4.95 22.17
N LYS A 58 4.09 -6.14 22.62
CA LYS A 58 3.01 -6.88 21.96
C LYS A 58 1.74 -6.05 22.07
N GLY A 59 1.01 -5.95 20.96
CA GLY A 59 -0.26 -5.22 20.92
C GLY A 59 -0.16 -3.71 20.70
N ARG A 60 1.06 -3.16 20.55
CA ARG A 60 1.29 -1.72 20.28
C ARG A 60 0.50 -1.18 19.08
N LEU A 61 0.14 -2.04 18.13
CA LEU A 61 -0.58 -1.69 16.91
C LEU A 61 -2.04 -2.16 16.89
N ASP A 62 -2.57 -2.71 17.99
CA ASP A 62 -3.90 -3.35 17.98
C ASP A 62 -5.02 -2.36 17.67
N ALA A 63 -4.98 -1.17 18.29
CA ALA A 63 -5.94 -0.10 17.99
C ALA A 63 -5.89 0.32 16.51
N TRP A 64 -4.68 0.40 15.94
CA TRP A 64 -4.50 0.73 14.53
C TRP A 64 -5.05 -0.36 13.61
N TRP A 65 -4.83 -1.63 13.93
CA TRP A 65 -5.41 -2.74 13.20
C TRP A 65 -6.94 -2.79 13.30
N ALA A 66 -7.51 -2.40 14.44
CA ALA A 66 -8.96 -2.27 14.62
C ALA A 66 -9.54 -1.17 13.70
N ASP A 67 -8.86 -0.02 13.59
CA ASP A 67 -9.26 1.04 12.65
C ASP A 67 -9.21 0.57 11.20
N ILE A 68 -8.13 -0.11 10.80
CA ILE A 68 -7.99 -0.70 9.45
C ILE A 68 -9.11 -1.71 9.18
N ALA A 69 -9.41 -2.58 10.15
CA ALA A 69 -10.47 -3.57 10.03
C ALA A 69 -11.83 -2.91 9.82
N ARG A 70 -12.13 -1.83 10.57
CA ARG A 70 -13.36 -1.04 10.39
C ARG A 70 -13.45 -0.44 8.98
N TRP A 71 -12.35 0.07 8.43
CA TRP A 71 -12.35 0.60 7.06
C TRP A 71 -12.51 -0.49 5.99
N ARG A 72 -11.87 -1.65 6.16
CA ARG A 72 -12.04 -2.81 5.28
C ARG A 72 -13.47 -3.33 5.30
N ALA A 73 -14.11 -3.36 6.47
CA ALA A 73 -15.49 -3.81 6.64
C ALA A 73 -16.51 -2.96 5.87
N ARG A 74 -16.16 -1.71 5.49
CA ARG A 74 -16.99 -0.89 4.60
C ARG A 74 -17.17 -1.53 3.22
N ASN A 75 -16.28 -2.44 2.82
CA ASN A 75 -16.29 -3.13 1.54
C ASN A 75 -16.45 -2.15 0.37
N SER A 76 -15.59 -1.12 0.31
CA SER A 76 -15.72 -0.01 -0.63
C SER A 76 -15.63 -0.39 -2.11
N PHE A 77 -15.23 -1.64 -2.42
CA PHE A 77 -15.23 -2.19 -3.78
C PHE A 77 -16.53 -2.95 -4.13
N ALA A 78 -17.49 -3.03 -3.20
CA ALA A 78 -18.80 -3.61 -3.48
C ALA A 78 -19.50 -2.87 -4.63
N TYR A 79 -20.22 -3.64 -5.45
CA TYR A 79 -20.97 -3.13 -6.59
C TYR A 79 -22.31 -3.88 -6.71
N THR A 80 -23.31 -3.21 -7.27
CA THR A 80 -24.62 -3.81 -7.53
C THR A 80 -24.52 -4.74 -8.74
N LYS A 81 -24.96 -6.00 -8.57
CA LYS A 81 -25.02 -6.97 -9.67
C LYS A 81 -26.20 -6.62 -10.59
N SER A 82 -26.02 -6.89 -11.88
CA SER A 82 -27.09 -6.86 -12.87
C SER A 82 -27.26 -8.24 -13.49
N ASN A 83 -28.51 -8.62 -13.76
CA ASN A 83 -28.83 -9.85 -14.49
C ASN A 83 -28.87 -9.62 -16.00
N ASP A 84 -29.01 -8.36 -16.44
CA ASP A 84 -29.17 -8.01 -17.84
C ASP A 84 -27.84 -7.66 -18.52
N VAL A 85 -26.85 -7.23 -17.73
CA VAL A 85 -25.52 -6.84 -18.23
C VAL A 85 -24.40 -7.41 -17.36
N ILE A 86 -23.28 -7.74 -18.01
CA ILE A 86 -22.07 -8.15 -17.31
C ILE A 86 -21.41 -6.90 -16.72
N MET A 87 -21.39 -6.82 -15.38
CA MET A 87 -20.70 -5.73 -14.69
C MET A 87 -19.18 -5.86 -14.90
N PRO A 88 -18.46 -4.76 -15.22
CA PRO A 88 -17.01 -4.83 -15.42
C PRO A 88 -16.26 -5.32 -14.18
N GLN A 89 -16.72 -4.94 -12.98
CA GLN A 89 -16.18 -5.45 -11.72
C GLN A 89 -16.35 -6.96 -11.60
N TYR A 90 -17.50 -7.49 -12.04
CA TYR A 90 -17.77 -8.92 -12.05
C TYR A 90 -16.91 -9.66 -13.07
N ALA A 91 -16.69 -9.09 -14.24
CA ALA A 91 -15.79 -9.66 -15.24
C ALA A 91 -14.37 -9.80 -14.68
N LEU A 92 -13.86 -8.77 -13.98
CA LEU A 92 -12.54 -8.82 -13.32
C LEU A 92 -12.49 -9.80 -12.15
N GLU A 93 -13.54 -9.88 -11.33
CA GLU A 93 -13.66 -10.87 -10.25
C GLU A 93 -13.60 -12.30 -10.81
N ARG A 94 -14.36 -12.58 -11.87
CA ARG A 94 -14.36 -13.89 -12.53
C ARG A 94 -13.01 -14.21 -13.19
N LEU A 95 -12.37 -13.22 -13.80
CA LEU A 95 -11.02 -13.39 -14.36
C LEU A 95 -10.05 -13.78 -13.25
N TYR A 96 -10.01 -13.03 -12.15
CA TYR A 96 -9.14 -13.32 -11.01
C TYR A 96 -9.40 -14.72 -10.43
N GLU A 97 -10.66 -15.08 -10.19
CA GLU A 97 -11.00 -16.39 -9.61
C GLU A 97 -10.56 -17.57 -10.48
N LEU A 98 -10.51 -17.40 -11.80
CA LEU A 98 -10.09 -18.44 -12.75
C LEU A 98 -8.57 -18.50 -12.96
N THR A 99 -7.83 -17.48 -12.53
CA THR A 99 -6.40 -17.34 -12.80
C THR A 99 -5.53 -17.20 -11.54
N LYS A 100 -6.10 -17.04 -10.35
CA LYS A 100 -5.38 -16.80 -9.09
C LYS A 100 -4.36 -17.88 -8.70
N ASP A 101 -4.53 -19.10 -9.19
CA ASP A 101 -3.63 -20.23 -8.94
C ASP A 101 -2.59 -20.43 -10.06
N ARG A 102 -2.41 -19.43 -10.94
CA ARG A 102 -1.49 -19.45 -12.08
C ARG A 102 -0.55 -18.25 -12.05
N ASP A 103 0.59 -18.36 -12.72
CA ASP A 103 1.47 -17.22 -13.02
C ASP A 103 0.85 -16.37 -14.14
N THR A 104 0.00 -15.42 -13.76
CA THR A 104 -0.83 -14.64 -14.70
C THR A 104 -0.33 -13.20 -14.78
N TYR A 105 -0.03 -12.75 -16.00
CA TYR A 105 0.33 -11.37 -16.30
C TYR A 105 -0.90 -10.61 -16.79
N ILE A 106 -1.16 -9.43 -16.21
CA ILE A 106 -2.29 -8.56 -16.58
C ILE A 106 -1.73 -7.27 -17.17
N THR A 107 -2.17 -6.92 -18.39
CA THR A 107 -1.92 -5.63 -19.02
C THR A 107 -3.24 -4.89 -19.17
N THR A 108 -3.21 -3.56 -19.09
CA THR A 108 -4.40 -2.72 -19.23
C THR A 108 -4.10 -1.53 -20.13
N GLU A 109 -5.11 -1.04 -20.83
CA GLU A 109 -5.07 0.29 -21.46
C GLU A 109 -5.39 1.38 -20.40
N VAL A 110 -5.67 2.61 -20.85
CA VAL A 110 -6.08 3.73 -20.00
C VAL A 110 -7.60 3.83 -19.97
N GLY A 111 -8.18 3.98 -18.78
CA GLY A 111 -9.63 4.14 -18.54
C GLY A 111 -9.93 4.82 -17.22
#